data_AF-A0A3A9EVM9-F1
#
_entry.id   AF-A0A3A9EVM9-F1
#
_cell.length_a   1.000
_cell.length_b   1.000
_cell.length_c   1.000
_cell.angle_alpha   90.00
_cell.angle_beta   90.00
_cell.angle_gamma   90.00
#
_symmetry.space_group_name_H-M   'P 1'
#
loop_
_entity.id
_entity.type
_entity.pdbx_description
1 polymer ?
#
loop_
_entity_poly.entity_id
_entity_poly.type
_entity_poly.pdbx_seq_one_letter_code
_entity_poly.pdbx_strand_id
1 'polypeptide(L)' 'MEDYMAFFASAITTLQTLVIALGAGLGVWGVVNLLEGYGSDNPGSKSQGMKQVMAN' A
#
# COMPACT_ATOMS: atom_id res chain seq x y z
N MET A 1 20.05 23.36 22.50
CA MET A 1 18.65 23.19 22.04
C MET A 1 18.58 23.17 20.52
N GLU A 2 19.32 24.04 19.83
CA GLU A 2 19.41 24.09 18.37
C GLU A 2 19.86 22.77 17.73
N ASP A 3 20.90 22.11 18.28
CA ASP A 3 21.40 20.82 17.75
C ASP A 3 20.36 19.68 17.85
N TYR A 4 19.61 19.64 18.96
CA TYR A 4 18.53 18.66 19.13
C TYR A 4 17.42 18.89 18.10
N MET A 5 17.01 20.14 17.88
CA MET A 5 15.99 20.48 16.89
C MET A 5 16.43 20.15 15.47
N ALA A 6 17.71 20.39 15.14
CA ALA A 6 18.29 20.02 13.85
C ALA A 6 18.32 18.49 13.63
N PHE A 7 18.72 17.73 14.66
CA PHE A 7 18.68 16.27 14.61
C PHE A 7 17.26 15.74 14.34
N PHE A 8 16.27 16.20 15.10
CA PHE A 8 14.89 15.77 14.91
C PHE A 8 14.33 16.16 13.54
N ALA A 9 14.66 17.35 13.02
CA ALA A 9 14.25 17.76 11.68
C ALA A 9 14.81 16.82 10.58
N SER A 10 16.09 16.41 10.71
CA SER A 10 16.72 15.47 9.78
C SER A 10 16.10 14.07 9.87
N ALA A 11 15.78 13.61 11.08
CA ALA A 11 15.14 12.32 11.32
C ALA A 11 13.73 12.28 10.72
N ILE A 12 12.93 13.34 10.94
CA ILE A 12 11.58 13.47 10.38
C ILE A 12 11.64 13.44 8.84
N THR A 13 12.55 14.20 8.24
CA THR A 13 12.72 14.24 6.78
C THR A 13 13.07 12.87 6.21
N THR A 14 13.95 12.12 6.89
CA THR A 14 14.34 10.77 6.50
C THR A 14 13.15 9.81 6.59
N LEU A 15 12.43 9.82 7.71
CA LEU A 15 11.26 8.97 7.92
C LEU A 15 10.14 9.28 6.92
N GLN A 16 9.89 10.56 6.64
CA GLN A 16 8.90 10.98 5.65
C GLN A 16 9.23 10.43 4.26
N THR A 17 10.52 10.48 3.87
CA THR A 17 10.98 9.93 2.59
C THR A 17 10.70 8.42 2.50
N LEU A 18 10.99 7.68 3.57
CA LEU A 18 10.73 6.23 3.63
C LEU A 18 9.23 5.93 3.58
N VAL A 19 8.40 6.65 4.33
CA VAL A 19 6.94 6.46 4.34
C VAL A 19 6.34 6.72 2.96
N ILE A 20 6.78 7.78 2.27
CA ILE A 20 6.29 8.09 0.93
C ILE A 20 6.75 7.01 -0.07
N ALA A 21 8.00 6.59 -0.01
CA ALA A 21 8.52 5.56 -0.92
C ALA A 21 7.81 4.21 -0.72
N LEU A 22 7.62 3.78 0.54
CA LEU A 22 6.89 2.56 0.87
C LEU A 22 5.41 2.67 0.53
N GLY A 23 4.77 3.82 0.80
CA GLY A 23 3.37 4.07 0.46
C GLY A 23 3.14 4.08 -1.05
N ALA A 24 4.06 4.66 -1.83
CA ALA A 24 4.01 4.65 -3.28
C ALA A 24 4.21 3.24 -3.84
N GLY A 25 5.20 2.49 -3.35
CA GLY A 25 5.41 1.08 -3.72
C GLY A 25 4.20 0.21 -3.37
N LEU A 26 3.68 0.41 -2.14
CA LEU A 26 2.39 -0.01 -1.59
C LEU A 26 1.24 0.12 -2.60
N GLY A 27 1.02 1.36 -3.00
CA GLY A 27 -0.09 1.75 -3.87
C GLY A 27 0.03 1.14 -5.26
N VAL A 28 1.20 1.18 -5.87
CA VAL A 28 1.44 0.57 -7.19
C VAL A 28 1.23 -0.94 -7.11
N TRP A 29 1.81 -1.61 -6.12
CA TRP A 29 1.64 -3.06 -5.90
C TRP A 29 0.16 -3.42 -5.69
N GLY A 30 -0.56 -2.66 -4.88
CA GLY A 30 -2.00 -2.84 -4.66
C GLY A 30 -2.80 -2.70 -5.96
N VAL A 31 -2.52 -1.67 -6.76
CA VAL A 31 -3.17 -1.47 -8.07
C VAL A 31 -2.88 -2.63 -9.02
N VAL A 32 -1.63 -3.09 -9.09
CA VAL A 32 -1.25 -4.24 -9.93
C VAL A 32 -2.01 -5.49 -9.50
N ASN A 33 -2.02 -5.84 -8.22
CA ASN A 33 -2.74 -7.01 -7.71
C ASN A 33 -4.26 -6.94 -7.99
N LEU A 34 -4.85 -5.75 -7.87
CA LEU A 34 -6.26 -5.56 -8.19
C LEU A 34 -6.52 -5.76 -9.69
N LEU A 35 -5.64 -5.28 -10.56
CA LEU A 35 -5.77 -5.44 -12.02
C LEU A 35 -5.46 -6.87 -12.49
N GLU A 36 -4.48 -7.55 -11.88
CA GLU A 36 -4.19 -8.98 -12.11
C GLU A 36 -5.37 -9.87 -11.69
N GLY A 37 -6.03 -9.54 -10.57
CA GLY A 37 -7.24 -10.22 -10.11
C GLY A 37 -8.50 -9.91 -10.93
N TYR A 38 -8.57 -8.74 -11.57
CA TYR A 38 -9.75 -8.27 -12.31
C TYR A 38 -9.77 -8.70 -13.79
N GLY A 39 -8.60 -8.92 -14.40
CA GLY A 39 -8.46 -9.34 -15.81
C GLY A 39 -8.28 -10.86 -16.00
N SER A 40 -8.14 -11.62 -14.92
CA SER A 40 -8.12 -13.07 -15.00
C SER A 40 -9.55 -13.57 -15.25
N ASP A 41 -9.83 -14.07 -16.45
CA ASP A 41 -10.99 -14.93 -16.77
C ASP A 41 -10.86 -16.29 -16.04
N ASN A 42 -10.61 -16.20 -14.73
CA ASN A 42 -10.34 -17.29 -13.82
C ASN A 42 -11.56 -17.42 -12.90
N PRO A 43 -12.25 -18.57 -12.88
CA PRO A 43 -13.42 -18.82 -12.04
C PRO A 43 -13.25 -18.47 -10.55
N GLY A 44 -11.99 -18.44 -10.06
CA GLY A 44 -11.65 -18.03 -8.70
C GLY A 44 -11.85 -16.54 -8.38
N SER A 45 -11.64 -15.61 -9.33
CA SER A 45 -11.73 -14.16 -9.07
C SER A 45 -13.19 -13.69 -8.93
N LYS A 46 -14.10 -14.20 -9.77
CA LYS A 46 -15.56 -13.98 -9.66
C LYS A 46 -16.13 -14.58 -8.36
N SER A 47 -15.57 -15.69 -7.90
CA SER A 47 -15.98 -16.36 -6.65
C SER A 47 -15.54 -15.62 -5.40
N GLN A 48 -14.42 -14.87 -5.40
CA GLN A 48 -13.96 -14.15 -4.21
C GLN A 48 -14.94 -13.06 -3.75
N GLY A 49 -15.52 -12.30 -4.69
CA GLY A 49 -16.61 -11.37 -4.38
C GLY A 49 -17.85 -12.10 -3.84
N MET A 50 -18.19 -13.25 -4.40
CA MET A 50 -19.31 -14.09 -3.93
C MET A 50 -19.08 -14.69 -2.53
N LYS A 51 -17.83 -15.03 -2.19
CA LYS A 51 -17.46 -15.49 -0.85
C LYS A 51 -17.60 -14.39 0.19
N GLN A 52 -17.33 -13.14 -0.18
CA GLN A 52 -17.60 -11.98 0.69
C GLN A 52 -19.11 -11.75 0.87
N VAL A 53 -19.93 -12.03 -0.14
CA VAL A 53 -21.39 -11.93 -0.06
C VAL A 53 -22.00 -13.08 0.74
N MET A 54 -21.45 -14.29 0.64
CA MET A 54 -21.91 -15.46 1.41
C MET A 54 -21.33 -15.55 2.84
N ALA A 55 -20.33 -14.73 3.16
CA ALA A 55 -19.79 -14.61 4.52
C ALA A 55 -20.56 -13.58 5.38
N ASN A 56 -21.59 -12.94 4.81
CA ASN A 56 -22.56 -12.09 5.51
C ASN A 56 -23.87 -12.84 5.76
#